data_AF-A0A357R3U1-F1
#
_entry.id   AF-A0A357R3U1-F1
#
_cell.length_a   1.000
_cell.length_b   1.000
_cell.length_c   1.000
_cell.angle_alpha   90.00
_cell.angle_beta   90.00
_cell.angle_gamma   90.00
#
_symmetry.space_group_name_H-M   'P 1'
#
loop_
_entity.id
_entity.type
_entity.pdbx_description
1 polymer ?
#
loop_
_entity_poly.entity_id
_entity_poly.type
_entity_poly.pdbx_seq_one_letter_code
_entity_poly.pdbx_strand_id
1 'polypeptide(L)'
;MPHTKTQLNCFDLPEMQLVENRLKEINTYDNPYLSEVTGYILSQGGKRIRPLLVLLCSDIYGANLKTRVDVAVAAELIHSA
;
A
#
# COMPACT_ATOMS: atom_id res chain seq x y z
N MET A 1 29.70 22.95 -6.67
CA MET A 1 28.31 22.99 -7.16
C MET A 1 27.72 21.59 -6.97
N PRO A 2 27.05 21.29 -5.85
CA PRO A 2 26.49 19.96 -5.65
C PRO A 2 25.19 19.86 -6.47
N HIS A 3 25.20 18.96 -7.45
CA HIS A 3 23.99 18.51 -8.13
C HIS A 3 23.25 17.56 -7.18
N THR A 4 22.42 18.12 -6.30
CA THR A 4 21.49 17.33 -5.49
C THR A 4 20.47 16.73 -6.45
N LYS A 5 20.68 15.49 -6.86
CA LYS A 5 19.64 14.69 -7.50
C LYS A 5 18.49 14.60 -6.50
N THR A 6 17.44 15.39 -6.69
CA THR A 6 16.16 15.14 -6.02
C THR A 6 15.68 13.80 -6.54
N GLN A 7 16.03 12.75 -5.79
CA GLN A 7 15.51 11.42 -6.01
C GLN A 7 14.01 11.53 -5.77
N LEU A 8 13.22 11.48 -6.85
CA LEU A 8 11.77 11.35 -6.76
C LEU A 8 11.52 10.03 -6.03
N ASN A 9 11.35 10.10 -4.72
CA ASN A 9 10.97 8.97 -3.90
C ASN A 9 9.47 8.80 -4.12
N CYS A 10 9.10 8.08 -5.19
CA CYS A 10 7.73 7.83 -5.61
C CYS A 10 6.87 7.07 -4.57
N PHE A 11 7.46 6.77 -3.41
CA PHE A 11 6.86 6.08 -2.27
C PHE A 11 6.12 7.01 -1.30
N ASP A 12 6.39 8.31 -1.33
CA ASP A 12 5.81 9.28 -0.37
C ASP A 12 4.44 9.83 -0.83
N LEU A 13 3.62 9.00 -1.49
CA LEU A 13 2.25 9.38 -1.86
C LEU A 13 1.34 9.33 -0.62
N PRO A 14 0.54 10.36 -0.32
CA PRO A 14 -0.39 10.33 0.80
C PRO A 14 -1.41 9.19 0.69
N GLU A 15 -1.77 8.78 -0.53
CA GLU A 15 -2.66 7.66 -0.80
C GLU A 15 -2.06 6.31 -0.40
N MET A 16 -0.72 6.17 -0.42
CA MET A 16 -0.05 4.96 0.05
C MET A 16 -0.25 4.76 1.55
N GLN A 17 -0.30 5.83 2.33
CA GLN A 17 -0.61 5.74 3.77
C GLN A 17 -2.03 5.21 4.01
N LEU A 18 -2.98 5.58 3.14
CA LEU A 18 -4.35 5.06 3.21
C LEU A 18 -4.39 3.57 2.90
N VAL A 19 -3.61 3.10 1.93
CA VAL A 19 -3.48 1.66 1.62
C VAL A 19 -2.90 0.90 2.82
N GLU A 20 -1.82 1.40 3.42
CA GLU A 20 -1.20 0.76 4.59
C GLU A 20 -2.15 0.69 5.79
N ASN A 21 -2.90 1.76 6.06
CA ASN A 21 -3.90 1.78 7.12
C ASN A 21 -5.02 0.77 6.84
N ARG A 22 -5.51 0.72 5.59
CA ARG A 22 -6.58 -0.18 5.18
C ARG A 22 -6.16 -1.65 5.22
N LEU A 23 -4.91 -1.97 4.87
CA LEU A 23 -4.32 -3.30 5.03
C LEU A 23 -4.28 -3.72 6.50
N LYS A 24 -3.93 -2.81 7.42
CA LYS A 24 -3.95 -3.08 8.87
C LYS A 24 -5.37 -3.32 9.39
N GLU A 25 -6.33 -2.50 8.98
CA GLU A 25 -7.75 -2.66 9.35
C GLU A 25 -8.27 -4.05 8.96
N ILE A 26 -7.99 -4.51 7.73
CA ILE A 26 -8.46 -5.80 7.23
C ILE A 26 -7.76 -6.98 7.91
N ASN A 27 -6.53 -6.80 8.40
CA ASN A 27 -5.75 -7.83 9.10
C ASN A 27 -5.92 -7.78 10.63
N THR A 28 -6.92 -7.06 11.14
CA THR A 28 -7.23 -7.09 12.57
C THR A 28 -8.12 -8.31 12.86
N TYR A 29 -7.52 -9.37 13.42
CA TYR A 29 -8.24 -10.60 13.80
C TYR A 29 -8.53 -10.61 15.30
N ASP A 30 -9.65 -11.21 15.70
CA ASP A 30 -9.97 -11.48 17.12
C ASP A 30 -8.98 -12.45 17.79
N ASN A 31 -8.20 -13.19 16.99
CA ASN A 31 -7.15 -14.07 17.47
C ASN A 31 -5.77 -13.35 17.43
N PRO A 32 -5.13 -13.10 18.59
CA PRO A 32 -3.86 -12.37 18.66
C PRO A 32 -2.71 -13.04 17.91
N TYR A 33 -2.71 -14.37 17.78
CA TYR A 33 -1.67 -15.09 17.04
C TYR A 33 -1.77 -14.89 15.52
N LEU A 34 -2.98 -14.76 14.98
CA LEU A 34 -3.16 -14.47 13.54
C LEU A 34 -2.74 -13.03 13.23
N SER A 35 -3.10 -12.08 14.10
CA SER A 35 -2.69 -10.68 14.00
C SER A 35 -1.17 -10.53 13.97
N GLU A 36 -0.44 -11.27 14.83
CA GLU A 36 1.02 -11.26 14.87
C GLU A 36 1.65 -11.81 13.59
N VAL A 37 1.15 -12.94 13.07
CA VAL A 37 1.68 -13.55 11.84
C VAL A 37 1.41 -12.68 10.61
N THR A 38 0.20 -12.14 10.45
CA THR A 38 -0.09 -11.22 9.33
C THR A 38 0.63 -9.89 9.48
N GLY A 39 0.78 -9.40 10.71
CA GLY A 39 1.56 -8.20 11.02
C GLY A 39 3.03 -8.38 10.61
N TYR A 40 3.61 -9.55 10.86
CA TYR A 40 4.97 -9.88 10.42
C TYR A 40 5.09 -9.88 8.89
N ILE A 41 4.18 -10.56 8.17
CA ILE A 41 4.16 -10.62 6.70
C ILE A 41 4.02 -9.21 6.10
N LEU A 42 3.15 -8.37 6.66
CA LEU A 42 2.99 -6.99 6.23
C LEU A 42 4.21 -6.13 6.58
N SER A 43 4.83 -6.34 7.74
CA SER A 43 6.00 -5.58 8.20
C SER A 43 7.27 -5.82 7.38
N GLN A 44 7.34 -6.94 6.66
CA GLN A 44 8.46 -7.26 5.77
C GLN A 44 8.49 -6.40 4.50
N GLY A 45 7.65 -5.37 4.41
CA GLY A 45 7.98 -4.13 3.71
C GLY A 45 8.49 -4.34 2.29
N GLY A 46 7.73 -5.10 1.49
CA GLY A 46 7.96 -5.12 0.05
C GLY A 46 7.93 -3.70 -0.50
N LYS A 47 8.54 -3.46 -1.65
CA LYS A 47 8.55 -2.15 -2.32
C LYS A 47 7.16 -1.64 -2.73
N ARG A 48 6.04 -2.21 -2.24
CA ARG A 48 4.62 -1.87 -2.50
C ARG A 48 4.32 -1.43 -3.94
N ILE A 49 4.98 -2.06 -4.91
CA ILE A 49 4.92 -1.66 -6.31
C ILE A 49 3.51 -1.88 -6.86
N ARG A 50 2.80 -2.89 -6.35
CA ARG A 50 1.44 -3.24 -6.76
C ARG A 50 0.43 -2.17 -6.35
N PRO A 51 0.31 -1.77 -5.07
CA PRO A 51 -0.48 -0.61 -4.68
C PRO A 51 -0.14 0.65 -5.46
N LEU A 52 1.17 0.95 -5.60
CA LEU A 52 1.64 2.15 -6.27
C LEU A 52 1.17 2.22 -7.73
N LEU A 53 1.30 1.11 -8.47
CA LEU A 53 0.84 1.04 -9.86
C LEU A 53 -0.68 1.23 -9.97
N VAL A 54 -1.46 0.60 -9.08
CA VAL A 54 -2.92 0.78 -9.06
C VAL A 54 -3.27 2.24 -8.79
N LEU A 55 -2.66 2.86 -7.78
CA LEU A 55 -2.92 4.25 -7.41
C LEU A 55 -2.59 5.22 -8.55
N LEU A 56 -1.44 5.05 -9.21
CA LEU A 56 -1.01 5.91 -10.31
C LEU A 56 -1.86 5.71 -11.56
N CYS A 57 -2.11 4.47 -11.98
CA CYS A 57 -2.90 4.21 -13.19
C CYS A 57 -4.35 4.67 -13.03
N SER A 58 -4.94 4.48 -11.86
CA SER A 58 -6.32 4.88 -11.59
C SER A 58 -6.49 6.40 -11.42
N ASP A 59 -5.45 7.11 -10.98
CA ASP A 59 -5.43 8.58 -10.90
C ASP A 59 -5.55 9.21 -12.28
N ILE A 60 -4.84 8.65 -13.27
CA ILE A 60 -4.83 9.14 -14.66
C ILE A 60 -6.25 9.19 -15.25
N TYR A 61 -7.13 8.28 -14.82
CA TYR A 61 -8.52 8.21 -15.28
C TYR A 61 -9.52 8.87 -14.32
N GLY A 62 -9.05 9.57 -13.28
CA GLY A 62 -9.91 10.29 -12.34
C GLY A 62 -10.80 9.38 -11.48
N ALA A 63 -10.36 8.15 -11.21
CA ALA A 63 -11.13 7.24 -10.38
C ALA A 63 -11.27 7.77 -8.93
N ASN A 64 -12.39 7.43 -8.28
CA ASN A 64 -12.64 7.84 -6.91
C ASN A 64 -11.59 7.26 -5.93
N LEU A 65 -11.02 8.10 -5.07
CA LEU A 65 -9.95 7.73 -4.13
C LEU A 65 -10.25 6.46 -3.31
N LYS A 66 -11.46 6.32 -2.77
CA LYS A 66 -11.84 5.14 -1.98
C LYS A 66 -11.76 3.87 -2.82
N THR A 67 -12.25 3.91 -4.06
CA THR A 67 -12.17 2.78 -4.99
C THR A 67 -10.72 2.44 -5.33
N ARG A 68 -9.90 3.47 -5.56
CA ARG A 68 -8.47 3.30 -5.86
C ARG A 68 -7.72 2.61 -4.72
N VAL A 69 -7.96 3.05 -3.49
CA VAL A 69 -7.39 2.44 -2.28
C VAL A 69 -7.88 1.01 -2.09
N ASP A 70 -9.19 0.75 -2.19
CA ASP A 70 -9.77 -0.59 -2.01
C ASP A 70 -9.20 -1.60 -3.05
N VAL A 71 -9.01 -1.18 -4.31
CA VAL A 71 -8.40 -2.03 -5.35
C VAL A 71 -6.89 -2.24 -5.13
N ALA A 72 -6.16 -1.21 -4.69
CA ALA A 72 -4.74 -1.31 -4.38
C ALA A 72 -4.48 -2.30 -3.22
N VAL A 73 -5.33 -2.25 -2.20
CA VAL A 73 -5.34 -3.19 -1.07
C VAL A 73 -5.61 -4.61 -1.55
N ALA A 74 -6.65 -4.81 -2.37
CA ALA A 74 -6.97 -6.13 -2.91
C ALA A 74 -5.80 -6.74 -3.71
N ALA A 75 -5.12 -5.92 -4.53
CA ALA A 75 -3.96 -6.37 -5.31
C ALA A 75 -2.78 -6.80 -4.43
N GLU A 76 -2.56 -6.15 -3.29
CA GLU A 76 -1.50 -6.52 -2.34
C GLU A 76 -1.89 -7.76 -1.50
N LEU A 77 -3.16 -7.89 -1.11
CA LEU A 77 -3.67 -9.07 -0.40
C LEU A 77 -3.54 -10.34 -1.25
N ILE A 78 -3.91 -10.30 -2.53
CA ILE A 78 -3.77 -11.43 -3.46
C ILE A 78 -2.29 -11.82 -3.64
N HIS A 79 -1.36 -10.87 -3.56
CA HIS A 79 0.07 -11.16 -3.63
C HIS A 79 0.61 -11.81 -2.35
N SER A 80 0.01 -11.47 -1.21
CA SER A 80 0.44 -11.91 0.12
C SER A 80 -0.17 -13.26 0.55
N ALA A 81 -1.20 -13.74 -0.17
CA ALA A 81 -1.83 -15.04 -0.02
C ALA A 81 -0.99 -16.17 -0.64
#